data_AF-A0A6M1RNG7-F1
#
_entry.id   AF-A0A6M1RNG7-F1
#
_cell.length_a   1.000
_cell.length_b   1.000
_cell.length_c   1.000
_cell.angle_alpha   90.00
_cell.angle_beta   90.00
_cell.angle_gamma   90.00
#
_symmetry.space_group_name_H-M   'P 1'
#
loop_
_entity.id
_entity.type
_entity.pdbx_description
1 polymer ?
#
loop_
_entity_poly.entity_id
_entity_poly.type
_entity_poly.pdbx_seq_one_letter_code
_entity_poly.pdbx_strand_id
1 'polypeptide(L)'
;MLSPRRSKTSLATAGLLALIFLTSSPVHAQTQDAKAYGYSDRYGELTPTEVFSLVKNLDAIVMHYAYRYKPELASSLPRKIIPVQGYTPDRVFIALTGLSKRLNVLADDYGVPKVQSVVREQNKAIPAEVFLLAGSCLDTLAHILSVMEPENSFGDFYNNRTYRRPKTPSDVYALVDLIDRKLIVLLGEQVQQIE
;
A
#
# COMPACT_ATOMS: atom_id res chain seq x y z
N MET A 1 -79.65 -36.91 20.28
CA MET A 1 -80.36 -37.17 19.01
C MET A 1 -80.10 -36.00 18.06
N LEU A 2 -79.61 -36.33 16.86
CA LEU A 2 -79.78 -35.67 15.56
C LEU A 2 -79.57 -34.14 15.42
N SER A 3 -78.47 -33.80 14.74
CA SER A 3 -78.36 -32.61 13.86
C SER A 3 -79.27 -32.78 12.62
N PRO A 4 -79.66 -31.68 11.95
CA PRO A 4 -79.02 -31.42 10.64
C PRO A 4 -78.85 -29.94 10.19
N ARG A 5 -77.81 -29.73 9.37
CA ARG A 5 -77.62 -28.90 8.13
C ARG A 5 -77.90 -27.36 8.16
N ARG A 6 -76.92 -26.46 7.94
CA ARG A 6 -76.06 -26.07 6.77
C ARG A 6 -76.63 -24.90 5.92
N SER A 7 -75.97 -23.73 5.92
CA SER A 7 -75.44 -23.00 4.74
C SER A 7 -74.56 -21.80 5.19
N LYS A 8 -73.25 -21.81 4.92
CA LYS A 8 -72.47 -21.08 3.88
C LYS A 8 -72.33 -19.55 4.08
N THR A 9 -71.13 -19.11 4.48
CA THR A 9 -70.23 -18.10 3.83
C THR A 9 -69.03 -17.82 4.76
N SER A 10 -67.81 -18.18 4.35
CA SER A 10 -66.77 -17.27 3.81
C SER A 10 -65.94 -16.57 4.89
N LEU A 11 -64.69 -17.01 5.10
CA LEU A 11 -63.52 -16.19 4.78
C LEU A 11 -62.25 -17.05 4.89
N ALA A 12 -61.46 -17.02 3.83
CA ALA A 12 -60.19 -17.71 3.70
C ALA A 12 -59.11 -17.05 4.57
N THR A 13 -58.55 -17.80 5.52
CA THR A 13 -57.26 -17.48 6.13
C THR A 13 -56.16 -18.21 5.35
N ALA A 14 -55.72 -17.59 4.25
CA ALA A 14 -54.48 -17.95 3.58
C ALA A 14 -53.32 -17.40 4.42
N GLY A 15 -52.71 -18.25 5.24
CA GLY A 15 -51.44 -17.97 5.90
C GLY A 15 -50.33 -17.95 4.85
N LEU A 16 -49.92 -16.74 4.44
CA LEU A 16 -48.84 -16.54 3.51
C LEU A 16 -47.51 -16.82 4.22
N LEU A 17 -46.88 -17.95 3.89
CA LEU A 17 -45.46 -18.21 4.13
C LEU A 17 -44.65 -17.12 3.41
N ALA A 18 -44.03 -16.21 4.16
CA ALA A 18 -43.04 -15.30 3.63
C ALA A 18 -41.72 -16.08 3.39
N LEU A 19 -41.53 -16.53 2.14
CA LEU A 19 -40.22 -16.90 1.63
C LEU A 19 -39.32 -15.65 1.66
N ILE A 20 -38.35 -15.61 2.57
CA ILE A 20 -37.22 -14.68 2.50
C ILE A 20 -36.30 -15.18 1.38
N PHE A 21 -36.60 -14.77 0.14
CA PHE A 21 -35.66 -14.92 -0.96
C PHE A 21 -34.50 -13.95 -0.75
N LEU A 22 -33.34 -14.55 -0.49
CA LEU A 22 -32.00 -14.14 -0.91
C LEU A 22 -31.98 -12.93 -1.86
N THR A 23 -31.67 -11.75 -1.33
CA THR A 23 -31.08 -10.67 -2.14
C THR A 23 -29.60 -10.57 -1.78
N SER A 24 -28.83 -11.54 -2.27
CA SER A 24 -27.40 -11.35 -2.45
C SER A 24 -27.23 -10.20 -3.42
N SER A 25 -27.01 -9.00 -2.91
CA SER A 25 -26.62 -7.87 -3.73
C SER A 25 -25.34 -8.26 -4.48
N PRO A 26 -25.32 -8.24 -5.82
CA PRO A 26 -24.05 -8.36 -6.52
C PRO A 26 -23.27 -7.09 -6.18
N VAL A 27 -22.23 -7.24 -5.35
CA VAL A 27 -21.15 -6.26 -5.28
C VAL A 27 -20.61 -6.16 -6.71
N HIS A 28 -21.08 -5.16 -7.44
CA HIS A 28 -20.49 -4.78 -8.70
C HIS A 28 -19.07 -4.35 -8.34
N ALA A 29 -18.10 -5.18 -8.71
CA ALA A 29 -16.71 -4.76 -8.77
C ALA A 29 -16.67 -3.61 -9.77
N GLN A 30 -16.73 -2.38 -9.24
CA GLN A 30 -16.63 -1.17 -10.01
C GLN A 30 -15.18 -1.15 -10.51
N THR A 31 -14.97 -1.65 -11.72
CA THR A 31 -13.77 -1.38 -12.51
C THR A 31 -13.78 0.11 -12.81
N GLN A 32 -13.34 0.92 -11.84
CA GLN A 32 -13.06 2.32 -12.09
C GLN A 32 -12.03 2.39 -13.22
N ASP A 33 -12.36 3.21 -14.21
CA ASP A 33 -11.64 3.43 -15.45
C ASP A 33 -10.12 3.30 -15.31
N ALA A 34 -9.51 2.45 -16.14
CA ALA A 34 -8.07 2.41 -16.32
C ALA A 34 -7.48 3.80 -16.64
N LYS A 35 -8.26 4.71 -17.21
CA LYS A 35 -7.84 6.09 -17.49
C LYS A 35 -7.60 7.00 -16.26
N ALA A 36 -7.85 6.54 -15.03
CA ALA A 36 -7.65 7.33 -13.81
C ALA A 36 -6.19 7.31 -13.29
N TYR A 37 -5.30 6.56 -13.93
CA TYR A 37 -3.93 6.35 -13.48
C TYR A 37 -2.95 7.21 -14.29
N GLY A 38 -2.13 8.01 -13.59
CA GLY A 38 -1.25 9.01 -14.21
C GLY A 38 -0.22 8.39 -15.15
N TYR A 39 0.15 9.13 -16.20
CA TYR A 39 1.13 8.73 -17.20
C TYR A 39 2.55 9.17 -16.80
N SER A 40 3.54 8.33 -17.04
CA SER A 40 4.96 8.66 -16.96
C SER A 40 5.62 8.46 -18.33
N ASP A 41 6.41 9.43 -18.79
CA ASP A 41 7.16 9.34 -20.05
C ASP A 41 8.14 8.15 -20.09
N ARG A 42 8.58 7.66 -18.93
CA ARG A 42 9.54 6.56 -18.81
C ARG A 42 8.90 5.19 -18.61
N TYR A 43 7.70 5.15 -18.03
CA TYR A 43 7.07 3.91 -17.56
C TYR A 43 5.65 3.68 -18.10
N GLY A 44 5.08 4.63 -18.83
CA GLY A 44 3.72 4.55 -19.36
C GLY A 44 2.66 4.83 -18.29
N GLU A 45 1.50 4.19 -18.42
CA GLU A 45 0.40 4.29 -17.45
C GLU A 45 0.79 3.60 -16.14
N LEU A 46 0.81 4.35 -15.03
CA LEU A 46 1.28 3.84 -13.74
C LEU A 46 0.15 3.41 -12.82
N THR A 47 0.03 2.11 -12.63
CA THR A 47 -0.92 1.45 -11.74
C THR A 47 -0.37 1.34 -10.30
N PRO A 48 -1.23 1.14 -9.29
CA PRO A 48 -0.77 0.84 -7.93
C PRO A 48 0.07 -0.44 -7.85
N THR A 49 -0.04 -1.34 -8.82
CA THR A 49 0.77 -2.57 -8.88
C THR A 49 2.23 -2.27 -9.20
N GLU A 50 2.51 -1.33 -10.10
CA GLU A 50 3.89 -0.90 -10.39
C GLU A 50 4.49 -0.14 -9.21
N VAL A 51 3.71 0.74 -8.59
CA VAL A 51 4.13 1.41 -7.36
C VAL A 51 4.43 0.37 -6.27
N PHE A 52 3.57 -0.63 -6.09
CA PHE A 52 3.80 -1.70 -5.12
C PHE A 52 5.08 -2.49 -5.41
N SER A 53 5.36 -2.79 -6.68
CA SER A 53 6.60 -3.44 -7.10
C SER A 53 7.83 -2.62 -6.69
N LEU A 54 7.82 -1.32 -6.96
CA LEU A 54 8.91 -0.42 -6.60
C LEU A 54 9.10 -0.31 -5.08
N VAL A 55 8.01 -0.14 -4.33
CA VAL A 55 8.05 -0.11 -2.86
C VAL A 55 8.50 -1.46 -2.29
N LYS A 56 8.27 -2.58 -2.98
CA LYS A 56 8.85 -3.87 -2.57
C LYS A 56 10.36 -3.94 -2.73
N ASN A 57 10.93 -3.16 -3.63
CA ASN A 57 12.37 -3.04 -3.73
C ASN A 57 12.95 -2.13 -2.64
N LEU A 58 12.23 -1.09 -2.22
CA LEU A 58 12.55 -0.35 -0.98
C LEU A 58 12.60 -1.27 0.24
N ASP A 59 11.62 -2.15 0.39
CA ASP A 59 11.60 -3.14 1.47
C ASP A 59 12.83 -4.06 1.43
N ALA A 60 13.22 -4.50 0.24
CA ALA A 60 14.37 -5.38 0.06
C ALA A 60 15.70 -4.68 0.41
N ILE A 61 15.91 -3.44 -0.03
CA ILE A 61 17.15 -2.70 0.24
C ILE A 61 17.28 -2.32 1.72
N VAL A 62 16.16 -1.99 2.39
CA VAL A 62 16.13 -1.75 3.84
C VAL A 62 16.46 -3.04 4.61
N MET A 63 15.94 -4.19 4.18
CA MET A 63 16.32 -5.47 4.79
C MET A 63 17.78 -5.83 4.54
N HIS A 64 18.33 -5.55 3.35
CA HIS A 64 19.76 -5.73 3.06
C HIS A 64 20.61 -4.92 4.03
N TYR A 65 20.31 -3.61 4.17
CA TYR A 65 20.97 -2.74 5.14
C TYR A 65 20.89 -3.30 6.56
N ALA A 66 19.70 -3.72 7.00
CA ALA A 66 19.49 -4.26 8.33
C ALA A 66 20.34 -5.52 8.58
N TYR A 67 20.33 -6.48 7.66
CA TYR A 67 21.09 -7.72 7.82
C TYR A 67 22.60 -7.49 7.80
N ARG A 68 23.08 -6.52 7.01
CA ARG A 68 24.50 -6.26 6.84
C ARG A 68 25.09 -5.41 7.96
N TYR A 69 24.35 -4.41 8.43
CA TYR A 69 24.89 -3.35 9.30
C TYR A 69 24.22 -3.26 10.68
N LYS A 70 23.06 -3.89 10.87
CA LYS A 70 22.32 -3.95 12.14
C LYS A 70 21.84 -5.39 12.44
N PRO A 71 22.72 -6.42 12.33
CA PRO A 71 22.31 -7.82 12.41
C PRO A 71 21.58 -8.19 13.72
N GLU A 72 21.93 -7.53 14.82
CA GLU A 72 21.29 -7.67 16.13
C GLU A 72 19.82 -7.22 16.11
N LEU A 73 19.47 -6.21 15.30
CA LEU A 73 18.11 -5.70 15.16
C LEU A 73 17.32 -6.43 14.06
N ALA A 74 17.98 -6.98 13.05
CA ALA A 74 17.34 -7.56 11.86
C ALA A 74 16.28 -8.64 12.18
N SER A 75 16.48 -9.42 13.25
CA SER A 75 15.52 -10.43 13.70
C SER A 75 14.25 -9.83 14.32
N SER A 76 14.38 -8.67 14.99
CA SER A 76 13.31 -7.95 15.70
C SER A 76 12.46 -7.05 14.81
N LEU A 77 12.90 -6.83 13.56
CA LEU A 77 12.20 -5.94 12.64
C LEU A 77 10.75 -6.39 12.38
N PRO A 78 9.79 -5.45 12.32
CA PRO A 78 8.42 -5.74 11.96
C PRO A 78 8.35 -6.48 10.61
N ARG A 79 7.58 -7.58 10.57
CA ARG A 79 7.40 -8.40 9.34
C ARG A 79 5.96 -8.44 8.83
N LYS A 80 5.00 -8.07 9.69
CA LYS A 80 3.57 -8.15 9.38
C LYS A 80 3.06 -6.83 8.82
N ILE A 81 2.46 -6.92 7.64
CA ILE A 81 1.66 -5.85 7.04
C ILE A 81 0.40 -5.67 7.88
N ILE A 82 0.07 -4.42 8.20
CA ILE A 82 -1.19 -4.06 8.84
C ILE A 82 -2.16 -3.68 7.71
N PRO A 83 -3.20 -4.49 7.43
CA PRO A 83 -4.09 -4.20 6.32
C PRO A 83 -4.92 -2.94 6.59
N VAL A 84 -5.01 -2.09 5.58
CA VAL A 84 -5.90 -0.92 5.56
C VAL A 84 -6.80 -0.99 4.32
N GLN A 85 -7.89 -0.23 4.31
CA GLN A 85 -8.84 -0.19 3.20
C GLN A 85 -9.28 1.24 2.91
N GLY A 86 -9.67 1.51 1.66
CA GLY A 86 -10.20 2.82 1.25
C GLY A 86 -9.14 3.92 1.09
N TYR A 87 -7.85 3.56 1.04
CA TYR A 87 -6.77 4.54 0.87
C TYR A 87 -6.60 4.92 -0.60
N THR A 88 -6.16 6.16 -0.80
CA THR A 88 -5.95 6.80 -2.09
C THR A 88 -4.46 6.98 -2.38
N PRO A 89 -4.05 7.27 -3.63
CA PRO A 89 -2.66 7.64 -3.95
C PRO A 89 -2.13 8.78 -3.07
N ASP A 90 -2.98 9.77 -2.74
CA ASP A 90 -2.63 10.87 -1.83
C ASP A 90 -2.20 10.40 -0.43
N ARG A 91 -2.89 9.41 0.15
CA ARG A 91 -2.47 8.81 1.42
C ARG A 91 -1.12 8.10 1.32
N VAL A 92 -0.86 7.43 0.20
CA VAL A 92 0.45 6.79 -0.06
C VAL A 92 1.54 7.85 -0.21
N PHE A 93 1.27 8.95 -0.92
CA PHE A 93 2.22 10.05 -1.09
C PHE A 93 2.62 10.68 0.25
N ILE A 94 1.64 10.92 1.13
CA ILE A 94 1.90 11.43 2.49
C ILE A 94 2.77 10.46 3.28
N ALA A 95 2.47 9.15 3.22
CA ALA A 95 3.28 8.13 3.91
C ALA A 95 4.72 8.08 3.39
N LEU A 96 4.91 8.13 2.06
CA LEU A 96 6.24 8.20 1.44
C LEU A 96 6.98 9.50 1.79
N THR A 97 6.26 10.60 1.98
CA THR A 97 6.87 11.87 2.45
C THR A 97 7.34 11.75 3.90
N GLY A 98 6.63 10.98 4.74
CA GLY A 98 7.11 10.63 6.08
C GLY A 98 8.37 9.78 6.03
N LEU A 99 8.34 8.73 5.21
CA LEU A 99 9.47 7.84 4.99
C LEU A 99 10.71 8.59 4.47
N SER A 100 10.54 9.49 3.50
CA SER A 100 11.64 10.23 2.89
C SER A 100 12.36 11.13 3.90
N LYS A 101 11.64 11.68 4.89
CA LYS A 101 12.27 12.45 5.98
C LYS A 101 13.20 11.58 6.82
N ARG A 102 12.81 10.35 7.15
CA ARG A 102 13.70 9.42 7.87
C ARG A 102 14.87 8.99 7.01
N LEU A 103 14.65 8.74 5.72
CA LEU A 103 15.74 8.45 4.78
C LEU A 103 16.72 9.62 4.66
N ASN A 104 16.25 10.86 4.74
CA ASN A 104 17.13 12.03 4.74
C ASN A 104 18.03 12.10 5.98
N VAL A 105 17.61 11.55 7.12
CA VAL A 105 18.48 11.42 8.31
C VAL A 105 19.63 10.47 7.99
N LEU A 106 19.36 9.28 7.43
CA LEU A 106 20.44 8.40 6.99
C LEU A 106 21.30 9.05 5.91
N ALA A 107 20.70 9.76 4.96
CA ALA A 107 21.43 10.41 3.88
C ALA A 107 22.45 11.42 4.43
N ASP A 108 22.06 12.20 5.45
CA ASP A 108 22.94 13.13 6.16
C ASP A 108 24.10 12.39 6.86
N ASP A 109 23.82 11.26 7.53
CA ASP A 109 24.84 10.46 8.23
C ASP A 109 25.93 9.90 7.29
N TYR A 110 25.57 9.59 6.04
CA TYR A 110 26.49 9.05 5.03
C TYR A 110 26.95 10.09 3.99
N GLY A 111 26.56 11.36 4.14
CA GLY A 111 26.98 12.44 3.25
C GLY A 111 26.51 12.29 1.80
N VAL A 112 25.35 11.67 1.57
CA VAL A 112 24.77 11.48 0.22
C VAL A 112 23.62 12.44 -0.05
N PRO A 113 23.24 12.66 -1.32
CA PRO A 113 22.08 13.50 -1.65
C PRO A 113 20.81 13.01 -0.97
N LYS A 114 20.02 13.96 -0.45
CA LYS A 114 18.68 13.72 0.11
C LYS A 114 17.70 13.24 -0.95
N VAL A 115 16.62 12.60 -0.49
CA VAL A 115 15.49 12.20 -1.33
C VAL A 115 14.99 13.40 -2.12
N GLN A 116 15.01 13.27 -3.45
CA GLN A 116 14.48 14.29 -4.35
C GLN A 116 12.99 14.50 -4.08
N SER A 117 12.62 15.77 -3.86
CA SER A 117 11.22 16.14 -3.62
C SER A 117 10.43 16.07 -4.92
N VAL A 118 9.20 15.55 -4.83
CA VAL A 118 8.24 15.56 -5.94
C VAL A 118 7.23 16.68 -5.69
N VAL A 119 7.15 17.63 -6.63
CA VAL A 119 6.15 18.68 -6.61
C VAL A 119 4.87 18.11 -7.20
N ARG A 120 3.75 18.24 -6.46
CA ARG A 120 2.45 17.81 -6.96
C ARG A 120 1.93 18.81 -7.99
N GLU A 121 1.39 18.31 -9.10
CA GLU A 121 0.73 19.15 -10.11
C GLU A 121 -0.60 19.70 -9.61
N GLN A 122 -1.27 18.93 -8.75
CA GLN A 122 -2.59 19.24 -8.19
C GLN A 122 -2.59 19.08 -6.66
N ASN A 123 -3.69 19.48 -6.01
CA ASN A 123 -3.83 19.34 -4.56
C ASN A 123 -3.89 17.90 -4.06
N LYS A 124 -4.21 16.94 -4.94
CA LYS A 124 -4.28 15.50 -4.62
C LYS A 124 -3.21 14.76 -5.41
N ALA A 125 -2.48 13.87 -4.74
CA ALA A 125 -1.45 13.13 -5.44
C ALA A 125 -2.02 12.14 -6.45
N ILE A 126 -1.34 11.98 -7.58
CA ILE A 126 -1.63 10.96 -8.59
C ILE A 126 -0.63 9.79 -8.50
N PRO A 127 -0.97 8.59 -9.02
CA PRO A 127 -0.09 7.42 -9.00
C PRO A 127 1.33 7.67 -9.54
N ALA A 128 1.46 8.51 -10.57
CA ALA A 128 2.75 8.87 -11.14
C ALA A 128 3.66 9.60 -10.14
N GLU A 129 3.11 10.55 -9.38
CA GLU A 129 3.86 11.28 -8.34
C GLU A 129 4.25 10.36 -7.19
N VAL A 130 3.37 9.42 -6.82
CA VAL A 130 3.68 8.38 -5.82
C VAL A 130 4.83 7.50 -6.30
N PHE A 131 4.80 7.07 -7.57
CA PHE A 131 5.85 6.26 -8.17
C PHE A 131 7.19 7.01 -8.19
N LEU A 132 7.20 8.27 -8.62
CA LEU A 132 8.40 9.10 -8.66
C LEU A 132 9.00 9.26 -7.26
N LEU A 133 8.18 9.55 -6.24
CA LEU A 133 8.66 9.71 -4.87
C LEU A 133 9.21 8.39 -4.29
N ALA A 134 8.57 7.26 -4.59
CA ALA A 134 9.08 5.94 -4.22
C ALA A 134 10.42 5.64 -4.91
N GLY A 135 10.58 6.05 -6.18
CA GLY A 135 11.83 5.95 -6.92
C GLY A 135 12.94 6.79 -6.28
N SER A 136 12.68 8.04 -5.94
CA SER A 136 13.64 8.91 -5.26
C SER A 136 14.07 8.37 -3.89
N CYS A 137 13.15 7.71 -3.16
CA CYS A 137 13.51 7.00 -1.93
C CYS A 137 14.48 5.85 -2.20
N LEU A 138 14.28 5.10 -3.30
CA LEU A 138 15.10 3.96 -3.66
C LEU A 138 16.49 4.40 -4.08
N ASP A 139 16.57 5.45 -4.90
CA ASP A 139 17.82 6.06 -5.35
C ASP A 139 18.68 6.51 -4.16
N THR A 140 18.04 7.14 -3.16
CA THR A 140 18.75 7.59 -1.96
C THR A 140 19.31 6.41 -1.16
N LEU A 141 18.53 5.35 -0.96
CA LEU A 141 19.00 4.14 -0.29
C LEU A 141 20.10 3.41 -1.07
N ALA A 142 19.99 3.36 -2.39
CA ALA A 142 21.02 2.80 -3.25
C ALA A 142 22.32 3.60 -3.17
N HIS A 143 22.25 4.94 -3.16
CA HIS A 143 23.41 5.79 -2.94
C HIS A 143 24.05 5.58 -1.57
N ILE A 144 23.26 5.48 -0.50
CA ILE A 144 23.78 5.14 0.84
C ILE A 144 24.57 3.83 0.76
N LEU A 145 23.99 2.78 0.19
CA LEU A 145 24.68 1.49 0.09
C LEU A 145 25.90 1.54 -0.83
N SER A 146 25.89 2.31 -1.92
CA SER A 146 27.07 2.52 -2.77
C SER A 146 28.22 3.19 -2.03
N VAL A 147 27.95 4.09 -1.08
CA VAL A 147 29.00 4.66 -0.22
C VAL A 147 29.50 3.62 0.79
N MET A 148 28.60 2.80 1.35
CA MET A 148 28.96 1.78 2.35
C MET A 148 29.62 0.53 1.77
N GLU A 149 29.36 0.23 0.49
CA GLU A 149 29.78 -0.98 -0.24
C GLU A 149 30.23 -0.60 -1.67
N PRO A 150 31.35 0.13 -1.84
CA PRO A 150 31.74 0.72 -3.13
C PRO A 150 32.04 -0.31 -4.23
N GLU A 151 32.37 -1.55 -3.85
CA GLU A 151 32.66 -2.64 -4.79
C GLU A 151 31.40 -3.41 -5.24
N ASN A 152 30.23 -3.08 -4.68
CA ASN A 152 28.98 -3.75 -4.98
C ASN A 152 28.08 -2.91 -5.90
N SER A 153 27.29 -3.60 -6.72
CA SER A 153 26.24 -2.99 -7.54
C SER A 153 24.87 -3.18 -6.91
N PHE A 154 24.07 -2.13 -6.91
CA PHE A 154 22.71 -2.11 -6.37
C PHE A 154 21.64 -2.07 -7.47
N GLY A 155 22.04 -2.24 -8.73
CA GLY A 155 21.14 -2.23 -9.89
C GLY A 155 20.02 -3.29 -9.81
N ASP A 156 20.30 -4.42 -9.16
CA ASP A 156 19.33 -5.51 -9.00
C ASP A 156 18.09 -5.12 -8.18
N PHE A 157 18.20 -4.09 -7.33
CA PHE A 157 17.06 -3.54 -6.60
C PHE A 157 16.11 -2.75 -7.50
N TYR A 158 16.47 -2.45 -8.76
CA TYR A 158 15.55 -1.79 -9.71
C TYR A 158 14.73 -2.77 -10.55
N ASN A 159 14.91 -4.08 -10.34
CA ASN A 159 14.16 -5.08 -11.08
C ASN A 159 12.67 -5.04 -10.75
N ASN A 160 11.83 -4.96 -11.80
CA ASN A 160 10.38 -4.99 -11.66
C ASN A 160 9.89 -6.40 -11.33
N ARG A 161 8.93 -6.48 -10.41
CA ARG A 161 8.27 -7.72 -10.00
C ARG A 161 6.87 -7.76 -10.57
N THR A 162 6.56 -8.82 -11.31
CA THR A 162 5.21 -9.04 -11.83
C THR A 162 4.33 -9.69 -10.78
N TYR A 163 3.18 -9.09 -10.49
CA TYR A 163 2.19 -9.64 -9.57
C TYR A 163 0.99 -10.21 -10.33
N ARG A 164 0.58 -11.44 -9.97
CA ARG A 164 -0.60 -12.08 -10.57
C ARG A 164 -1.91 -11.39 -10.20
N ARG A 165 -1.96 -10.73 -9.02
CA ARG A 165 -3.13 -10.01 -8.53
C ARG A 165 -2.86 -8.51 -8.55
N PRO A 166 -3.76 -7.70 -9.14
CA PRO A 166 -3.67 -6.25 -9.07
C PRO A 166 -3.60 -5.79 -7.62
N LYS A 167 -2.82 -4.75 -7.37
CA LYS A 167 -2.70 -4.08 -6.08
C LYS A 167 -3.55 -2.84 -6.04
N THR A 168 -3.90 -2.43 -4.82
CA THR A 168 -4.62 -1.20 -4.51
C THR A 168 -3.69 -0.19 -3.85
N PRO A 169 -4.02 1.11 -3.81
CA PRO A 169 -3.25 2.07 -3.02
C PRO A 169 -3.20 1.71 -1.53
N SER A 170 -4.20 0.97 -1.02
CA SER A 170 -4.20 0.46 0.35
C SER A 170 -3.09 -0.58 0.58
N ASP A 171 -2.84 -1.46 -0.40
CA ASP A 171 -1.72 -2.41 -0.34
C ASP A 171 -0.37 -1.69 -0.36
N VAL A 172 -0.24 -0.65 -1.19
CA VAL A 172 0.98 0.16 -1.27
C VAL A 172 1.24 0.88 0.05
N TYR A 173 0.22 1.57 0.59
CA TYR A 173 0.32 2.24 1.88
C TYR A 173 0.77 1.28 2.98
N ALA A 174 0.13 0.12 3.08
CA ALA A 174 0.42 -0.86 4.12
C ALA A 174 1.86 -1.40 4.04
N LEU A 175 2.44 -1.42 2.85
CA LEU A 175 3.86 -1.75 2.66
C LEU A 175 4.78 -0.58 3.03
N VAL A 176 4.44 0.66 2.65
CA VAL A 176 5.20 1.86 3.06
C VAL A 176 5.24 1.98 4.58
N ASP A 177 4.10 1.79 5.25
CA ASP A 177 3.99 1.75 6.72
C ASP A 177 4.90 0.68 7.33
N LEU A 178 4.94 -0.52 6.73
CA LEU A 178 5.82 -1.58 7.20
C LEU A 178 7.30 -1.17 7.13
N ILE A 179 7.71 -0.51 6.04
CA ILE A 179 9.08 -0.04 5.87
C ILE A 179 9.38 1.09 6.87
N ASP A 180 8.46 2.03 7.06
CA ASP A 180 8.62 3.12 8.03
C ASP A 180 8.84 2.58 9.45
N ARG A 181 8.01 1.63 9.88
CA ARG A 181 8.17 0.95 11.18
C ARG A 181 9.49 0.19 11.31
N LYS A 182 10.06 -0.34 10.21
CA LYS A 182 11.40 -0.93 10.23
C LYS A 182 12.47 0.13 10.43
N LEU A 183 12.40 1.24 9.69
CA LEU A 183 13.37 2.33 9.81
C LEU A 183 13.36 2.95 11.21
N ILE A 184 12.20 3.15 11.81
CA ILE A 184 12.09 3.63 13.20
C ILE A 184 12.91 2.75 14.15
N VAL A 185 12.78 1.43 14.04
CA VAL A 185 13.55 0.48 14.86
C VAL A 185 15.04 0.56 14.53
N LEU A 186 15.41 0.62 13.25
CA LEU A 186 16.81 0.67 12.80
C LEU A 186 17.53 1.96 13.20
N LEU A 187 16.80 3.06 13.31
CA LEU A 187 17.30 4.39 13.67
C LEU A 187 17.18 4.69 15.17
N GLY A 188 16.53 3.82 15.95
CA GLY A 188 16.33 4.02 17.37
C GLY A 188 15.40 5.19 17.69
N GLU A 189 14.51 5.56 16.77
CA GLU A 189 13.55 6.64 16.96
C GLU A 189 12.42 6.21 17.90
N GLN A 190 12.01 7.07 18.84
CA GLN A 190 10.78 6.86 19.60
C GLN A 190 9.58 7.21 18.72
N VAL A 191 8.65 6.26 18.53
CA VAL A 191 7.38 6.50 17.82
C VAL A 191 6.56 7.52 18.62
N GLN A 192 6.49 8.77 18.17
CA GLN A 192 5.39 9.64 18.58
C GLN A 192 4.13 9.13 17.90
N GLN A 193 3.24 8.54 18.69
CA GLN A 193 1.89 8.20 18.24
C GLN A 193 1.20 9.51 17.84
N ILE A 194 0.85 9.63 16.56
CA ILE A 194 -0.03 10.69 16.09
C ILE A 194 -1.44 10.25 16.48
N GLU A 195 -2.02 10.93 17.47
CA GLU A 195 -3.45 10.88 17.80
C GLU A 195 -4.33 11.42 16.66
#